data_AF-A0A368A6R8-F1
#
_entry.id   AF-A0A368A6R8-F1
#
_cell.length_a   1.000
_cell.length_b   1.000
_cell.length_c   1.000
_cell.angle_alpha   90.00
_cell.angle_beta   90.00
_cell.angle_gamma   90.00
#
_symmetry.space_group_name_H-M   'P 1'
#
loop_
_entity.id
_entity.type
_entity.pdbx_description
1 polymer ?
#
loop_
_entity_poly.entity_id
_entity_poly.type
_entity_poly.pdbx_seq_one_letter_code
_entity_poly.pdbx_strand_id
1 'polypeptide(L)'
;MYYNIKDGTGVQDYIHVTDLADSYVTALKSMENPLLYIQPWFGKGYSVLDLIHEFEGISNHSVQLCHRSASLLSYCRIFEDPEMVKKNWAGKSSIVCTRCERYVAISDKKV
;
A
#
# COMPACT_ATOMS: atom_id res chain seq x y z
N MET A 1 1.24 3.72 21.79
CA MET A 1 0.85 2.31 22.02
C MET A 1 1.27 1.46 20.83
N TYR A 2 2.35 0.68 20.99
CA TYR A 2 2.81 -0.27 19.98
C TYR A 2 1.69 -1.29 19.74
N TYR A 3 1.21 -1.38 18.51
CA TYR A 3 0.26 -2.43 18.15
C TYR A 3 0.99 -3.77 18.20
N ASN A 4 0.25 -4.85 18.46
CA ASN A 4 0.77 -6.21 18.48
C ASN A 4 1.13 -6.61 17.05
N ILE A 5 2.31 -6.18 16.57
CA ILE A 5 2.85 -6.55 15.26
C ILE A 5 3.10 -8.06 15.32
N LYS A 6 2.22 -8.83 14.68
CA LYS A 6 2.19 -10.30 14.81
C LYS A 6 3.50 -10.95 14.37
N ASP A 7 4.19 -10.37 13.40
CA ASP A 7 5.36 -10.95 12.73
C ASP A 7 6.66 -10.18 12.94
N GLY A 8 6.64 -9.11 13.74
CA GLY A 8 7.80 -8.24 13.98
C GLY A 8 8.23 -7.35 12.81
N THR A 9 7.50 -7.32 11.69
CA THR A 9 7.82 -6.45 10.55
C THR A 9 6.96 -5.18 10.51
N GLY A 10 7.45 -4.13 9.86
CA GLY A 10 6.73 -2.86 9.77
C GLY A 10 5.36 -3.04 9.12
N VAL A 11 4.33 -2.41 9.68
CA VAL A 11 2.97 -2.40 9.13
C VAL A 11 2.67 -1.03 8.54
N GLN A 12 2.25 -0.99 7.28
CA GLN A 12 1.97 0.23 6.54
C GLN A 12 0.66 0.11 5.73
N ASP A 13 0.00 1.25 5.51
CA ASP A 13 -1.09 1.39 4.54
C ASP A 13 -0.49 1.55 3.16
N TYR A 14 -0.64 0.53 2.32
CA TYR A 14 -0.11 0.55 0.97
C TYR A 14 -1.25 0.82 -0.01
N ILE A 15 -1.03 1.78 -0.91
CA ILE A 15 -1.99 2.16 -1.95
C ILE A 15 -1.44 1.83 -3.34
N HIS A 16 -2.26 1.20 -4.18
CA HIS A 16 -1.91 0.98 -5.57
C HIS A 16 -1.79 2.32 -6.30
N VAL A 17 -0.73 2.51 -7.11
CA VAL A 17 -0.43 3.82 -7.72
C VAL A 17 -1.56 4.37 -8.61
N THR A 18 -2.34 3.49 -9.26
CA THR A 18 -3.49 3.94 -10.05
C THR A 18 -4.66 4.38 -9.19
N ASP A 19 -4.84 3.72 -8.05
CA ASP A 19 -5.86 4.09 -7.07
C ASP A 19 -5.50 5.44 -6.42
N LEU A 20 -4.21 5.66 -6.14
CA LEU A 20 -3.69 6.96 -5.73
C LEU A 20 -4.03 8.05 -6.76
N ALA A 21 -3.76 7.82 -8.04
CA ALA A 21 -4.10 8.76 -9.11
C ALA A 21 -5.63 9.01 -9.21
N ASP A 22 -6.43 7.95 -9.16
CA ASP A 22 -7.90 8.04 -9.22
C ASP A 22 -8.47 8.83 -8.04
N SER A 23 -7.87 8.71 -6.86
CA SER A 23 -8.27 9.47 -5.67
C SER A 23 -8.11 10.98 -5.89
N TYR A 24 -6.99 11.43 -6.49
CA TYR A 24 -6.76 12.84 -6.82
C TYR A 24 -7.63 13.33 -7.98
N VAL A 25 -7.93 12.50 -8.98
CA VAL A 25 -8.86 12.89 -10.04
C VAL A 25 -10.28 13.06 -9.49
N THR A 26 -10.69 12.17 -8.59
CA THR A 26 -12.00 12.23 -7.93
C THR A 26 -12.10 13.45 -7.03
N ALA A 27 -11.05 13.69 -6.23
CA ALA A 27 -10.87 14.89 -5.43
C ALA A 27 -11.15 16.17 -6.22
N LEU A 28 -10.41 16.37 -7.32
CA LEU A 28 -10.51 17.56 -8.16
C LEU A 28 -11.91 17.76 -8.74
N LYS A 29 -12.63 16.69 -9.06
CA LYS A 29 -14.02 16.77 -9.57
C LYS A 29 -15.02 17.15 -8.47
N SER A 30 -14.76 16.77 -7.23
CA SER A 30 -15.62 17.06 -6.07
C SER A 30 -15.25 18.37 -5.35
N MET A 31 -14.15 19.02 -5.72
CA MET A 31 -13.67 20.23 -5.05
C MET A 31 -14.50 21.45 -5.42
N GLU A 32 -15.32 21.92 -4.48
CA GLU A 32 -15.87 23.28 -4.51
C GLU A 32 -14.88 24.33 -3.98
N ASN A 33 -13.87 23.88 -3.22
CA ASN A 33 -12.90 24.73 -2.53
C ASN A 33 -11.46 24.25 -2.83
N PRO A 34 -10.54 25.10 -3.30
CA PRO A 34 -9.20 24.70 -3.77
C PRO A 34 -8.24 24.19 -2.69
N LEU A 35 -8.64 24.24 -1.41
CA LEU A 35 -7.80 23.87 -0.26
C LEU A 35 -8.15 22.53 0.39
N LEU A 36 -8.90 21.66 -0.29
CA LEU A 36 -9.24 20.34 0.23
C LEU A 36 -7.99 19.44 0.28
N TYR A 37 -7.51 19.16 1.49
CA TYR A 37 -6.47 18.17 1.73
C TYR A 37 -7.08 16.77 1.71
N ILE A 38 -6.70 15.95 0.74
CA ILE A 38 -7.13 14.55 0.65
C ILE A 38 -5.93 13.68 0.92
N GLN A 39 -6.08 12.82 1.93
CA GLN A 39 -5.14 11.76 2.19
C GLN A 39 -5.74 10.43 1.72
N PRO A 40 -5.25 9.88 0.59
CA PRO A 40 -5.78 8.65 0.03
C PRO A 40 -5.16 7.43 0.72
N TRP A 41 -5.86 6.94 1.74
CA TRP A 41 -5.50 5.74 2.49
C TRP A 41 -6.51 4.62 2.19
N PHE A 42 -6.13 3.35 2.32
CA PHE A 42 -7.11 2.25 2.29
C PHE A 42 -7.71 1.96 3.67
N GLY A 43 -7.05 2.40 4.74
CA GLY A 43 -7.43 2.12 6.12
C GLY A 43 -7.17 0.67 6.54
N LYS A 44 -6.39 -0.08 5.75
CA LYS A 44 -6.01 -1.47 6.02
C LYS A 44 -4.50 -1.61 5.95
N GLY A 45 -3.92 -2.13 7.04
CA GLY A 45 -2.49 -2.37 7.12
C GLY A 45 -2.06 -3.73 6.66
N TYR A 46 -0.90 -3.74 6.00
CA TYR A 46 -0.19 -4.94 5.63
C TYR A 46 1.20 -4.89 6.24
N SER A 47 1.66 -6.03 6.75
CA SER A 47 3.05 -6.21 7.13
C SER A 47 3.93 -6.44 5.90
N VAL A 48 5.25 -6.37 6.07
CA VAL A 48 6.19 -6.71 4.99
C VAL A 48 6.03 -8.17 4.57
N LEU A 49 5.77 -9.08 5.52
CA LEU A 49 5.56 -10.49 5.19
C LEU A 49 4.22 -10.73 4.50
N ASP A 50 3.15 -10.01 4.88
CA ASP A 50 1.86 -10.09 4.20
C ASP A 50 2.02 -9.76 2.71
N LEU A 51 2.77 -8.69 2.40
CA LEU A 51 3.07 -8.31 1.02
C LEU A 51 3.82 -9.38 0.25
N ILE A 52 4.83 -9.99 0.87
CA ILE A 52 5.65 -11.02 0.25
C ILE A 52 4.78 -12.24 -0.06
N HIS A 53 3.99 -12.71 0.90
CA HIS A 53 3.11 -13.85 0.68
C HIS A 53 2.09 -13.59 -0.44
N GLU A 54 1.47 -12.41 -0.49
CA GLU A 54 0.57 -12.06 -1.59
C GLU A 54 1.32 -11.99 -2.94
N PHE A 55 2.54 -11.46 -2.95
CA PHE A 55 3.36 -11.40 -4.15
C PHE A 55 3.78 -12.77 -4.66
N GLU A 56 4.27 -13.65 -3.79
CA GLU A 56 4.65 -15.02 -4.15
C GLU A 56 3.44 -15.81 -4.67
N GLY A 57 2.26 -15.61 -4.07
CA GLY A 57 1.01 -16.26 -4.50
C GLY A 57 0.54 -15.84 -5.89
N ILE A 58 0.76 -14.58 -6.28
CA ILE A 58 0.36 -14.06 -7.60
C ILE A 58 1.44 -14.32 -8.66
N SER A 59 2.70 -14.04 -8.33
CA SER A 59 3.82 -14.16 -9.27
C SER A 59 4.33 -15.58 -9.45
N ASN A 60 4.05 -16.48 -8.50
CA ASN A 60 4.65 -17.81 -8.42
C ASN A 60 6.20 -17.79 -8.41
N HIS A 61 6.80 -16.68 -7.96
CA HIS A 61 8.24 -16.51 -7.77
C HIS A 61 8.54 -16.35 -6.29
N SER A 62 9.51 -17.10 -5.76
CA SER A 62 9.92 -17.00 -4.36
C SER A 62 10.78 -15.75 -4.12
N VAL A 63 10.52 -15.04 -3.03
CA VAL A 63 11.29 -13.86 -2.60
C VAL A 63 12.27 -14.26 -1.50
N GLN A 64 13.56 -14.05 -1.74
CA GLN A 64 14.58 -14.32 -0.72
C GLN A 64 14.63 -13.16 0.30
N LEU A 65 14.41 -13.49 1.57
CA LEU A 65 14.43 -12.54 2.67
C LEU A 65 15.81 -12.39 3.31
N CYS A 66 16.23 -11.15 3.53
CA CYS A 66 17.39 -10.83 4.36
C CYS A 66 16.95 -9.93 5.52
N HIS A 67 16.84 -10.50 6.71
CA HIS A 67 16.46 -9.74 7.90
C HIS A 67 17.58 -8.79 8.33
N ARG A 68 17.21 -7.54 8.64
CA ARG A 68 18.10 -6.51 9.17
C ARG A 68 17.46 -5.89 10.41
N SER A 69 18.28 -5.35 11.31
CA SER A 69 17.77 -4.61 12.46
C SER A 69 16.95 -3.41 11.99
N ALA A 70 15.80 -3.18 12.63
CA ALA A 70 14.98 -2.02 12.35
C ALA A 70 15.79 -0.74 12.63
N SER A 71 15.69 0.23 11.73
CA SER A 71 16.25 1.55 11.98
C SER A 71 15.38 2.30 12.98
N LEU A 72 15.96 3.29 13.68
CA LEU A 72 15.19 4.17 14.58
C LEU A 72 14.08 4.95 13.86
N LEU A 73 14.17 5.08 12.53
CA LEU A 73 13.18 5.72 11.67
C LEU A 73 12.08 4.76 11.16
N SER A 74 12.13 3.48 11.53
CA SER A 74 11.12 2.48 11.16
C SER A 74 9.83 2.73 11.94
N TYR A 75 9.05 3.72 11.49
CA TYR A 75 7.80 4.10 12.12
C TYR A 75 6.69 3.13 11.73
N CYS A 76 6.39 2.20 12.64
CA CYS A 76 5.33 1.21 12.48
C CYS A 76 3.97 1.81 12.87
N ARG A 77 3.50 2.85 12.18
CA ARG A 77 2.13 3.34 12.34
C ARG A 77 1.71 4.34 11.29
N ILE A 78 0.78 4.00 10.38
CA ILE A 78 -0.20 4.96 9.89
C ILE A 78 -1.49 4.20 9.57
N PHE A 79 -2.57 4.45 10.31
CA PHE A 79 -3.93 4.37 9.77
C PHE A 79 -4.70 5.56 10.35
N GLU A 80 -5.00 6.54 9.50
CA GLU A 80 -6.03 7.53 9.80
C GLU A 80 -7.42 6.87 9.78
N ASP A 81 -8.38 7.53 10.43
CA ASP A 81 -9.74 7.05 10.62
C ASP A 81 -10.40 6.64 9.27
N PRO A 82 -10.81 5.36 9.10
CA PRO A 82 -11.42 4.90 7.85
C PRO A 82 -12.73 5.61 7.51
N GLU A 83 -13.37 6.32 8.45
CA GLU A 83 -14.53 7.16 8.16
C GLU A 83 -14.21 8.35 7.25
N MET A 84 -12.99 8.93 7.36
CA MET A 84 -12.58 10.03 6.49
C MET A 84 -12.30 9.57 5.05
N VAL A 85 -11.78 8.36 4.88
CA VAL A 85 -11.48 7.76 3.57
C VAL A 85 -12.76 7.52 2.77
N LYS A 86 -13.76 6.91 3.40
CA LYS A 86 -14.98 6.44 2.73
C LYS A 86 -15.85 7.55 2.16
N LYS A 87 -15.71 8.78 2.67
CA LYS A 87 -16.62 9.87 2.28
C LYS A 87 -16.39 10.34 0.84
N ASN A 88 -15.18 10.19 0.31
CA ASN A 88 -14.80 10.80 -0.98
C ASN A 88 -14.31 9.80 -2.03
N TRP A 89 -13.76 8.64 -1.66
CA TRP A 89 -13.25 7.66 -2.62
C TRP A 89 -13.04 6.28 -1.98
N ALA A 90 -13.29 5.21 -2.73
CA ALA A 90 -13.01 3.83 -2.33
C ALA A 90 -12.09 3.19 -3.36
N GLY A 91 -10.90 2.77 -2.92
CA GLY A 91 -9.94 2.10 -3.80
C GLY A 91 -10.41 0.73 -4.23
N LYS A 92 -10.00 0.35 -5.45
CA LYS A 92 -10.54 -0.81 -6.15
C LYS A 92 -9.56 -1.96 -6.26
N SER A 93 -8.26 -1.69 -6.12
CA SER A 93 -7.22 -2.69 -6.31
C SER A 93 -6.92 -3.46 -5.03
N SER A 94 -6.60 -4.74 -5.17
CA SER A 94 -5.84 -5.48 -4.15
C SER A 94 -4.45 -4.88 -4.00
N ILE A 95 -3.82 -5.11 -2.84
CA ILE A 95 -2.50 -4.57 -2.55
C ILE A 95 -1.45 -5.08 -3.55
N VAL A 96 -1.44 -6.38 -3.83
CA VAL A 96 -0.69 -6.92 -4.95
C VAL A 96 -1.68 -7.30 -6.05
N CYS A 97 -1.43 -6.84 -7.28
CA CYS A 97 -2.27 -7.16 -8.43
C CYS A 97 -1.42 -7.70 -9.60
N THR A 98 -2.05 -8.43 -10.51
CA THR A 98 -1.40 -9.02 -11.71
C THR A 98 -0.79 -7.95 -12.64
N ARG A 99 -1.20 -6.68 -12.52
CA ARG A 99 -0.57 -5.57 -13.24
C ARG A 99 0.83 -5.25 -12.68
N CYS A 100 1.05 -5.38 -11.37
CA CYS A 100 2.35 -5.20 -10.74
C CYS A 100 3.33 -6.31 -11.12
N GLU A 101 2.86 -7.55 -11.21
CA GLU A 101 3.65 -8.71 -11.66
C GLU A 101 4.24 -8.48 -13.06
N ARG A 102 3.45 -7.93 -14.00
CA ARG A 102 3.93 -7.64 -15.36
C ARG A 102 5.13 -6.71 -15.39
N TYR A 103 5.25 -5.76 -14.46
CA TYR A 103 6.41 -4.88 -14.38
C TYR A 103 7.66 -5.63 -13.92
N VAL A 104 7.51 -6.60 -13.01
CA VAL A 104 8.60 -7.47 -12.55
C VAL A 104 9.04 -8.43 -13.67
N ALA A 105 8.09 -9.05 -14.37
CA ALA A 105 8.38 -9.92 -15.51
C ALA A 105 9.05 -9.19 -16.69
N ILE A 106 8.92 -7.86 -16.77
CA ILE A 106 9.63 -7.02 -17.74
C ILE A 106 11.06 -6.72 -17.27
N SER A 107 11.27 -6.51 -15.96
CA SER A 107 12.63 -6.32 -15.42
C SER A 107 13.47 -7.59 -15.52
N ASP A 108 12.88 -8.78 -15.37
CA ASP A 108 13.60 -10.04 -15.53
C ASP A 108 13.98 -10.33 -17.00
N LYS A 109 13.44 -9.56 -17.96
CA LYS A 109 13.75 -9.67 -19.40
C LYS A 109 14.79 -8.66 -19.91
N LYS A 110 15.47 -7.91 -19.03
CA LYS A 110 16.61 -7.01 -19.35
C LYS A 110 17.56 -7.00 -18.14
N VAL A 111 18.74 -7.59 -18.16
CA VAL A 111 19.93 -7.43 -19.05
C VAL A 111 20.72 -8.74 -19.05
#